data_AF-A0A3D4U989-F1
#
_entry.id   AF-A0A3D4U989-F1
#
_cell.length_a   1.000
_cell.length_b   1.000
_cell.length_c   1.000
_cell.angle_alpha   90.00
_cell.angle_beta   90.00
_cell.angle_gamma   90.00
#
_symmetry.space_group_name_H-M   'P 1'
#
loop_
_entity.id
_entity.type
_entity.pdbx_description
1 polymer ?
#
loop_
_entity_poly.entity_id
_entity_poly.type
_entity_poly.pdbx_seq_one_letter_code
_entity_poly.pdbx_strand_id
1 'polypeptide(L)'
;MKIRRSPEITAQLLLINAKLYEKEREKEITRLRISVDTLRRISGRTAIREKFKEDLEEELLELGWIFIQLDNEFAIMEKKRLQTWVRLSSKRLKDQGLLSLDSDCSETVQARFDDLIPAPEEESLDE
;
A
#
# COMPACT_ATOMS: atom_id res chain seq x y z
N MET A 1 17.52 -29.67 0.00
CA MET A 1 17.42 -28.39 -0.71
C MET A 1 16.01 -27.85 -0.51
N LYS A 2 15.81 -26.68 0.13
CA LYS A 2 14.46 -26.11 0.25
C LYS A 2 14.04 -25.58 -1.13
N ILE A 3 12.88 -26.00 -1.62
CA ILE A 3 12.33 -25.53 -2.90
C ILE A 3 11.98 -24.04 -2.73
N ARG A 4 12.57 -23.19 -3.57
CA ARG A 4 12.26 -21.76 -3.64
C ARG A 4 10.96 -21.58 -4.41
N ARG A 5 9.96 -20.97 -3.81
CA ARG A 5 8.65 -20.75 -4.45
C ARG A 5 8.66 -19.46 -5.28
N SER A 6 7.83 -19.44 -6.32
CA SER A 6 7.54 -18.25 -7.11
C SER A 6 6.77 -17.22 -6.28
N PRO A 7 6.74 -15.95 -6.71
CA PRO A 7 5.85 -14.92 -6.17
C PRO A 7 4.38 -15.37 -6.12
N GLU A 8 3.83 -15.82 -7.25
CA GLU A 8 2.47 -16.37 -7.39
C GLU A 8 2.13 -17.41 -6.30
N ILE A 9 2.92 -18.48 -6.20
CA ILE A 9 2.69 -19.55 -5.23
C ILE A 9 2.83 -19.03 -3.79
N THR A 10 3.74 -18.07 -3.55
CA THR A 10 3.90 -17.45 -2.23
C THR A 10 2.66 -16.63 -1.86
N ALA A 11 2.09 -15.86 -2.79
CA ALA A 11 0.87 -15.09 -2.61
C ALA A 11 -0.31 -16.01 -2.25
N GLN A 12 -0.51 -17.07 -3.05
CA GLN A 12 -1.55 -18.07 -2.79
C GLN A 12 -1.41 -18.71 -1.40
N LEU A 13 -0.20 -19.10 -1.01
CA LEU A 13 0.04 -19.68 0.31
C LEU A 13 -0.19 -18.71 1.46
N LEU A 14 0.15 -17.42 1.29
CA LEU A 14 -0.16 -16.38 2.27
C LEU A 14 -1.67 -16.24 2.48
N LEU A 15 -2.46 -16.20 1.41
CA LEU A 15 -3.91 -16.07 1.49
C LEU A 15 -4.58 -17.34 2.01
N ILE A 16 -4.09 -18.52 1.65
CA ILE A 16 -4.53 -19.78 2.26
C ILE A 16 -4.27 -19.76 3.77
N ASN A 17 -3.08 -19.33 4.19
CA ASN A 17 -2.76 -19.21 5.61
C ASN A 17 -3.66 -18.21 6.33
N ALA A 18 -3.97 -17.07 5.69
CA ALA A 18 -4.94 -16.10 6.22
C ALA A 18 -6.34 -16.72 6.39
N LYS A 19 -6.82 -17.49 5.40
CA LYS A 19 -8.11 -18.19 5.47
C LYS A 19 -8.15 -19.28 6.54
N LEU A 20 -7.03 -19.96 6.79
CA LEU A 20 -6.92 -20.92 7.89
C LEU A 20 -6.99 -20.21 9.24
N TYR A 21 -6.33 -19.06 9.37
CA TYR A 21 -6.38 -18.24 10.58
C TYR A 21 -7.78 -17.66 10.83
N GLU A 22 -8.51 -17.25 9.79
CA GLU A 22 -9.93 -16.85 9.91
C GLU A 22 -10.78 -17.95 10.52
N LYS A 23 -10.61 -19.20 10.05
CA LYS A 23 -11.33 -20.36 10.56
C LYS A 23 -11.00 -20.65 12.01
N GLU A 24 -9.71 -20.55 12.39
CA GLU A 24 -9.27 -20.72 13.78
C GLU A 24 -9.89 -19.67 14.73
N ARG A 25 -10.06 -18.44 14.24
CA ARG A 25 -10.53 -17.30 15.05
C ARG A 25 -12.03 -17.04 14.95
N GLU A 26 -12.73 -17.79 14.12
CA GLU A 26 -14.15 -17.59 13.79
C GLU A 26 -14.48 -16.13 13.43
N LYS A 27 -13.55 -15.47 12.74
CA LYS A 27 -13.64 -14.04 12.43
C LYS A 27 -13.08 -13.75 11.05
N GLU A 28 -13.78 -12.90 10.29
CA GLU A 28 -13.28 -12.38 9.02
C GLU A 28 -12.01 -11.55 9.25
N ILE A 29 -10.98 -11.86 8.48
CA ILE A 29 -9.67 -11.23 8.53
C ILE A 29 -9.45 -10.52 7.20
N THR A 30 -9.41 -9.20 7.30
CA THR A 30 -9.37 -8.32 6.14
C THR A 30 -8.03 -7.58 6.05
N ARG A 31 -7.18 -7.75 7.07
CA ARG A 31 -5.84 -7.16 7.20
C ARG A 31 -5.01 -7.93 8.21
N LEU A 32 -3.73 -8.12 7.90
CA LEU A 32 -2.78 -8.91 8.68
C LEU A 32 -1.38 -8.32 8.61
N ARG A 33 -0.60 -8.56 9.68
CA ARG A 33 0.85 -8.40 9.67
C ARG A 33 1.53 -9.75 9.46
N ILE A 34 2.66 -9.74 8.79
CA ILE A 34 3.46 -10.90 8.43
C ILE A 34 4.90 -10.61 8.83
N SER A 35 5.47 -11.44 9.69
CA SER A 35 6.89 -11.33 10.04
C SER A 35 7.78 -11.74 8.85
N VAL A 36 9.00 -11.20 8.80
CA VAL A 36 10.00 -11.57 7.78
C VAL A 36 10.26 -13.07 7.78
N ASP A 37 10.29 -13.71 8.96
CA ASP A 37 10.52 -15.15 9.07
C ASP A 37 9.36 -15.98 8.53
N THR A 38 8.12 -15.50 8.68
CA THR A 38 6.94 -16.14 8.08
C THR A 38 7.04 -16.08 6.57
N LEU A 39 7.36 -14.91 6.00
CA LEU A 39 7.52 -14.76 4.55
C LEU A 39 8.67 -15.61 4.01
N ARG A 40 9.81 -15.67 4.71
CA ARG A 40 10.93 -16.57 4.38
C ARG A 40 10.51 -18.04 4.38
N ARG A 41 9.77 -18.47 5.41
CA ARG A 41 9.28 -19.85 5.54
C ARG A 41 8.33 -20.22 4.40
N ILE A 42 7.35 -19.37 4.13
CA ILE A 42 6.34 -19.61 3.09
C ILE A 42 6.99 -19.58 1.70
N SER A 43 7.83 -18.59 1.40
CA SER A 43 8.50 -18.50 0.09
C SER A 43 9.66 -19.49 -0.10
N GLY A 44 10.15 -20.11 0.98
CA GLY A 44 11.34 -20.98 0.94
C GLY A 44 12.65 -20.20 0.71
N ARG A 45 12.69 -18.91 1.04
CA ARG A 45 13.83 -18.02 0.78
C ARG A 45 14.59 -17.70 2.06
N THR A 46 15.91 -17.60 1.97
CA THR A 46 16.76 -17.12 3.07
C THR A 46 16.76 -15.59 3.17
N ALA A 47 16.67 -14.91 2.03
CA ALA A 47 16.57 -13.46 1.94
C ALA A 47 15.41 -13.05 1.03
N ILE A 48 14.68 -12.02 1.44
CA ILE A 48 13.58 -11.41 0.69
C ILE A 48 14.16 -10.18 -0.02
N ARG A 49 14.46 -10.32 -1.31
CA ARG A 49 15.04 -9.24 -2.13
C ARG A 49 13.95 -8.33 -2.67
N GLU A 50 14.30 -7.08 -3.00
CA GLU A 50 13.36 -6.08 -3.50
C GLU A 50 12.51 -6.58 -4.67
N LYS A 51 13.15 -7.08 -5.72
CA LYS A 51 12.44 -7.61 -6.89
C LYS A 51 11.39 -8.67 -6.55
N PHE A 52 11.67 -9.53 -5.56
CA PHE A 52 10.69 -10.54 -5.16
C PHE A 52 9.49 -9.93 -4.43
N LYS A 53 9.69 -8.82 -3.71
CA LYS A 53 8.61 -8.10 -3.03
C LYS A 53 7.72 -7.39 -4.05
N GLU A 54 8.31 -6.75 -5.04
CA GLU A 54 7.59 -6.14 -6.17
C GLU A 54 6.73 -7.17 -6.89
N ASP A 55 7.33 -8.30 -7.29
CA ASP A 55 6.58 -9.37 -7.96
C ASP A 55 5.48 -9.94 -7.03
N LEU A 56 5.75 -10.08 -5.74
CA LEU A 56 4.76 -10.58 -4.77
C LEU A 56 3.61 -9.59 -4.55
N GLU A 57 3.90 -8.29 -4.60
CA GLU A 57 2.89 -7.23 -4.52
C GLU A 57 1.95 -7.27 -5.71
N GLU A 58 2.47 -7.43 -6.93
CA GLU A 58 1.68 -7.60 -8.16
C GLU A 58 0.73 -8.80 -8.05
N GLU A 59 1.26 -9.96 -7.66
CA GLU A 59 0.48 -11.20 -7.50
C GLU A 59 -0.61 -11.08 -6.43
N LEU A 60 -0.30 -10.46 -5.29
CA LEU A 60 -1.29 -10.20 -4.26
C LEU A 60 -2.37 -9.22 -4.76
N LEU A 61 -1.98 -8.21 -5.54
CA LEU A 61 -2.89 -7.21 -6.09
C LEU A 61 -3.89 -7.83 -7.08
N GLU A 62 -3.43 -8.74 -7.94
CA GLU A 62 -4.29 -9.53 -8.83
C GLU A 62 -5.30 -10.37 -8.05
N LEU A 63 -4.89 -10.91 -6.90
CA LEU A 63 -5.75 -11.65 -5.97
C LEU A 63 -6.64 -10.73 -5.10
N GLY A 64 -6.60 -9.42 -5.30
CA GLY A 64 -7.43 -8.45 -4.58
C GLY A 64 -6.90 -8.08 -3.19
N TRP A 65 -5.60 -8.25 -2.94
CA TRP A 65 -4.91 -7.90 -1.70
C TRP A 65 -3.78 -6.91 -1.96
N ILE A 66 -3.52 -6.03 -1.00
CA ILE A 66 -2.46 -5.02 -1.08
C ILE A 66 -1.34 -5.47 -0.17
N PHE A 67 -0.12 -5.44 -0.69
CA PHE A 67 1.09 -5.71 0.08
C PHE A 67 1.72 -4.39 0.55
N ILE A 68 2.16 -4.34 1.80
CA ILE A 68 2.72 -3.14 2.41
C ILE A 68 4.02 -3.54 3.11
N GLN A 69 5.12 -2.90 2.73
CA GLN A 69 6.37 -2.97 3.47
C GLN A 69 6.26 -2.10 4.74
N LEU A 70 6.57 -2.68 5.89
CA LEU A 70 6.79 -1.96 7.15
C LEU A 70 8.30 -2.04 7.49
N ASP A 71 8.74 -1.36 8.55
CA ASP A 71 10.16 -1.30 8.91
C ASP A 71 10.82 -2.69 9.05
N ASN A 72 10.22 -3.57 9.85
CA ASN A 72 10.75 -4.91 10.15
C ASN A 72 9.78 -6.04 9.81
N GLU A 73 8.68 -5.72 9.12
CA GLU A 73 7.59 -6.64 8.84
C GLU A 73 6.90 -6.27 7.52
N PHE A 74 5.88 -7.03 7.18
CA PHE A 74 4.99 -6.76 6.07
C PHE A 74 3.56 -6.72 6.57
N ALA A 75 2.69 -6.07 5.83
CA ALA A 75 1.25 -6.19 6.01
C ALA A 75 0.59 -6.56 4.69
N ILE A 76 -0.54 -7.27 4.78
CA ILE A 76 -1.46 -7.47 3.67
C ILE A 76 -2.85 -7.01 4.07
N MET A 77 -3.61 -6.45 3.13
CA MET A 77 -5.01 -6.09 3.35
C MET A 77 -5.88 -6.29 2.11
N GLU A 78 -7.14 -6.63 2.29
CA GLU A 78 -8.10 -6.74 1.18
C GLU A 78 -8.28 -5.37 0.49
N LYS A 79 -8.08 -5.33 -0.82
CA LYS A 79 -8.20 -4.12 -1.66
C LYS A 79 -9.57 -3.45 -1.53
N LYS A 80 -10.66 -4.24 -1.45
CA LYS A 80 -12.02 -3.72 -1.29
C LYS A 80 -12.18 -2.86 -0.02
N ARG A 81 -11.37 -3.10 1.01
CA ARG A 81 -11.42 -2.33 2.27
C ARG A 81 -10.83 -0.94 2.13
N LEU A 82 -10.02 -0.67 1.11
CA LEU A 82 -9.63 0.71 0.80
C LEU A 82 -10.80 1.56 0.30
N GLN A 83 -11.84 0.95 -0.30
CA GLN A 83 -13.00 1.72 -0.76
C GLN A 83 -13.77 2.36 0.39
N THR A 84 -13.66 1.81 1.61
CA THR A 84 -14.27 2.38 2.81
C THR A 84 -13.40 3.45 3.46
N TRP A 85 -12.18 3.68 2.95
CA TRP A 85 -11.31 4.73 3.48
C TRP A 85 -11.83 6.09 3.05
N VAL A 86 -11.61 7.09 3.90
CA VAL A 86 -11.95 8.46 3.58
C VAL A 86 -11.15 8.87 2.35
N ARG A 87 -11.87 9.17 1.26
CA ARG A 87 -11.25 9.76 0.08
C ARG A 87 -10.80 11.18 0.42
N LEU A 88 -9.50 11.38 0.51
CA LEU A 88 -8.93 12.72 0.65
C LEU A 88 -9.09 13.45 -0.69
N SER A 89 -9.67 14.64 -0.64
CA SER A 89 -9.77 15.55 -1.79
C SER A 89 -8.87 16.75 -1.58
N SER A 90 -8.31 17.25 -2.67
CA SER A 90 -7.47 18.46 -2.69
C SER A 90 -8.26 19.76 -2.50
N LYS A 91 -9.61 19.70 -2.46
CA LYS A 91 -10.48 20.87 -2.26
C LYS A 91 -10.13 21.66 -0.99
N ARG A 92 -9.81 20.94 0.10
CA ARG A 92 -9.47 21.58 1.38
C ARG A 92 -8.19 22.39 1.29
N LEU A 93 -7.28 22.05 0.36
CA LEU A 93 -6.08 22.82 0.16
C LEU A 93 -6.41 24.18 -0.51
N LYS A 94 -7.38 24.24 -1.45
CA LYS A 94 -7.84 25.52 -2.06
C LYS A 94 -8.69 26.39 -1.14
N ASP A 95 -9.59 25.75 -0.40
CA ASP A 95 -10.61 26.46 0.38
C ASP A 95 -10.07 26.96 1.73
N GLN A 96 -8.98 26.35 2.21
CA GLN A 96 -8.36 26.67 3.49
C GLN A 96 -6.92 27.11 3.18
N GLY A 97 -6.70 28.42 3.01
CA GLY A 97 -5.37 29.03 2.82
C GLY A 97 -4.46 28.89 4.05
N LEU A 98 -4.25 27.66 4.52
CA LEU A 98 -3.46 27.27 5.68
C LEU A 98 -2.54 26.14 5.22
N LEU A 99 -1.22 26.35 5.13
CA LEU A 99 -0.24 26.77 6.15
C LEU A 99 0.34 25.54 6.86
N SER A 100 1.63 25.29 6.58
CA SER A 100 2.34 24.02 6.77
C SER A 100 2.59 23.65 8.24
N LEU A 101 2.99 22.38 8.47
CA LEU A 101 2.65 21.63 9.69
C LEU A 101 3.36 22.00 11.00
N ASP A 102 4.50 22.69 10.99
CA ASP A 102 5.18 23.23 12.18
C ASP A 102 6.25 24.22 11.65
N SER A 103 6.27 25.50 12.03
CA SER A 103 7.48 26.32 11.79
C SER A 103 8.60 25.75 12.67
N ASP A 104 9.79 25.44 12.16
CA ASP A 104 10.76 26.39 11.61
C ASP A 104 11.54 25.75 10.42
N CYS A 105 11.47 26.11 9.13
CA CYS A 105 10.90 27.21 8.37
C CYS A 105 9.90 26.61 7.35
N SER A 106 8.67 26.53 7.85
CA SER A 106 7.37 26.30 7.23
C SER A 106 6.95 27.39 6.25
N GLU A 107 7.67 28.52 6.16
CA GLU A 107 7.25 29.75 5.46
C GLU A 107 7.25 29.60 3.92
N THR A 108 7.91 28.57 3.36
CA THR A 108 8.01 28.26 1.92
C THR A 108 7.03 27.20 1.38
N VAL A 109 6.42 26.35 2.21
CA VAL A 109 5.44 25.31 1.77
C VAL A 109 4.08 25.93 1.34
N GLN A 110 4.09 27.23 1.19
CA GLN A 110 3.79 28.25 2.16
C GLN A 110 2.80 29.24 1.56
N ALA A 111 3.31 30.44 1.33
CA ALA A 111 2.81 31.31 0.28
C ALA A 111 2.64 30.61 -1.09
N ARG A 112 3.26 29.45 -1.28
CA ARG A 112 3.26 28.67 -2.52
C ARG A 112 1.93 28.00 -2.81
N PHE A 113 1.26 27.41 -1.84
CA PHE A 113 -0.02 26.77 -2.14
C PHE A 113 -1.02 27.82 -2.72
N ASP A 114 -0.90 29.07 -2.28
CA ASP A 114 -1.77 30.20 -2.61
C ASP A 114 -1.44 30.91 -3.95
N ASP A 115 -0.30 30.63 -4.57
CA ASP A 115 0.00 30.99 -5.98
C ASP A 115 -0.25 29.82 -6.95
N LEU A 116 -0.34 28.58 -6.44
CA LEU A 116 -0.07 27.36 -7.21
C LEU A 116 -1.28 26.72 -7.88
N ILE A 117 -2.49 27.07 -7.45
CA ILE A 117 -3.66 26.66 -8.21
C ILE A 117 -4.53 27.86 -8.56
N PRO A 118 -4.09 28.69 -9.54
CA PRO A 118 -4.93 29.28 -10.57
C PRO A 118 -5.38 28.19 -11.58
N ALA A 119 -6.43 28.45 -12.36
CA ALA A 119 -7.05 27.46 -13.25
C ALA A 119 -6.13 27.00 -14.40
N PRO A 120 -6.28 25.77 -14.92
CA PRO A 120 -5.73 25.42 -16.23
C PRO A 120 -6.29 26.35 -17.33
N GLU A 121 -5.44 26.89 -18.21
CA GLU A 121 -5.82 27.52 -19.49
C GLU A 121 -6.11 26.41 -20.53
N GLU A 122 -7.18 26.56 -21.34
CA GLU A 122 -7.68 25.54 -22.28
C GLU A 122 -6.66 25.21 -23.39
N GLU A 123 -6.10 24.00 -23.42
CA GLU A 123 -5.48 23.46 -24.65
C GLU A 123 -6.58 22.87 -25.54
N SER A 124 -6.84 23.57 -26.65
CA SER A 124 -7.68 23.14 -27.77
C SER A 124 -7.16 21.82 -28.35
N LEU A 125 -7.98 20.77 -28.28
CA LEU A 125 -7.75 19.54 -29.03
C LEU A 125 -8.07 19.79 -30.50
N ASP A 126 -7.10 20.28 -31.26
CA ASP A 126 -7.15 20.28 -32.73
C ASP A 126 -6.21 19.22 -33.30
N GLU A 127 -6.81 18.42 -34.20
CA GLU A 127 -6.32 17.39 -35.12
C GLU A 127 -6.29 15.92 -34.66
#